data_AF-A0A7J7QGJ5-F1
#
_entry.id   AF-A0A7J7QGJ5-F1
#
_cell.length_a   1.000
_cell.length_b   1.000
_cell.length_c   1.000
_cell.angle_alpha   90.00
_cell.angle_beta   90.00
_cell.angle_gamma   90.00
#
_symmetry.space_group_name_H-M   'P 1'
#
loop_
_entity.id
_entity.type
_entity.pdbx_description
1 polymer ?
#
loop_
_entity_poly.entity_id
_entity_poly.type
_entity_poly.pdbx_seq_one_letter_code
_entity_poly.pdbx_strand_id
1 'polypeptide(L)'
;MAQLTRLELPWLPAGLPAGLRQLQLGADADVEGDEGGMAFELQEAEQVLQGRRQQPLQLSHLTALTKLQLSAAVPLLSCDELPTSLLELRLRQCLSVQPLLQLSKLETLSCRPSTVPAGQLLALTQLTSLTAVKLFYEGGYQLSGTHRYWSCERVAEHAAVWVKLPLISLGLYEGSGLFEFGTFYAVRQELSVPLQQLRGLTHLTMDWPLECEALAGLGQLQQLRESLQQLGASAGPGPGRATMQELAKVFELHMEPNEL
;
A
#
# COMPACT_ATOMS: atom_id res chain seq x y z
N MET A 1 17.35 -24.47 -5.08
CA MET A 1 15.99 -23.88 -5.04
C MET A 1 15.55 -23.89 -3.59
N ALA A 2 15.36 -22.72 -2.97
CA ALA A 2 14.94 -22.63 -1.57
C ALA A 2 13.40 -22.78 -1.50
N GLN A 3 12.92 -23.64 -0.59
CA GLN A 3 11.50 -23.89 -0.36
C GLN A 3 10.84 -22.67 0.30
N LEU A 4 9.68 -22.27 -0.23
CA LEU A 4 8.79 -21.31 0.40
C LEU A 4 7.98 -22.08 1.47
N THR A 5 8.14 -21.73 2.74
CA THR A 5 7.38 -22.38 3.82
C THR A 5 6.21 -21.47 4.21
N ARG A 6 4.98 -21.93 3.97
CA ARG A 6 3.74 -21.27 4.38
C ARG A 6 3.33 -21.76 5.77
N LEU A 7 3.10 -20.83 6.69
CA LEU A 7 2.67 -21.10 8.07
C LEU A 7 1.37 -20.34 8.38
N GLU A 8 0.33 -21.07 8.79
CA GLU A 8 -0.91 -20.52 9.31
C GLU A 8 -0.79 -20.46 10.85
N LEU A 9 -0.84 -19.25 11.43
CA LEU A 9 -0.52 -19.02 12.84
C LEU A 9 -1.70 -19.47 13.73
N PRO A 10 -1.42 -20.22 14.81
CA PRO A 10 -0.72 -19.69 15.97
C PRO A 10 0.64 -20.37 16.20
N TRP A 11 1.57 -19.63 16.79
CA TRP A 11 2.96 -19.99 17.13
C TRP A 11 3.86 -20.41 15.95
N LEU A 12 4.60 -19.41 15.42
CA LEU A 12 5.84 -19.63 14.66
C LEU A 12 6.69 -20.66 15.40
N PRO A 13 7.03 -21.82 14.80
CA PRO A 13 7.84 -22.80 15.47
C PRO A 13 9.17 -22.13 15.85
N ALA A 14 9.45 -22.07 17.16
CA ALA A 14 10.76 -21.75 17.69
C ALA A 14 11.73 -22.82 17.17
N GLY A 15 12.28 -22.60 15.97
CA GLY A 15 12.91 -23.68 15.22
C GLY A 15 12.99 -23.47 13.71
N LEU A 16 12.56 -22.31 13.19
CA LEU A 16 12.92 -21.96 11.82
C LEU A 16 14.46 -21.93 11.70
N PRO A 17 15.02 -22.59 10.68
CA PRO A 17 16.47 -22.70 10.56
C PRO A 17 17.07 -21.33 10.24
N ALA A 18 18.19 -20.99 10.90
CA ALA A 18 18.89 -19.72 10.65
C ALA A 18 19.32 -19.52 9.17
N GLY A 19 19.44 -20.61 8.41
CA GLY A 19 19.72 -20.61 6.98
C GLY A 19 18.52 -20.32 6.07
N LEU A 20 17.32 -20.11 6.62
CA LEU A 20 16.13 -19.76 5.86
C LEU A 20 16.32 -18.41 5.16
N ARG A 21 16.12 -18.36 3.84
CA ARG A 21 16.32 -17.14 3.04
C ARG A 21 15.05 -16.36 2.75
N GLN A 22 13.92 -17.05 2.72
CA GLN A 22 12.62 -16.47 2.41
C GLN A 22 11.60 -17.02 3.40
N LEU A 23 10.77 -16.14 3.93
CA LEU A 23 9.72 -16.48 4.89
C LEU A 23 8.47 -15.70 4.56
N GLN A 24 7.34 -16.39 4.67
CA GLN A 24 6.04 -15.86 4.39
C GLN A 24 5.07 -16.30 5.47
N LEU A 25 4.34 -15.36 6.06
CA LEU A 25 3.50 -15.62 7.23
C LEU A 25 2.05 -15.17 6.98
N GLY A 26 1.12 -16.11 7.21
CA GLY A 26 -0.34 -15.97 7.07
C GLY A 26 -0.92 -16.31 5.70
N ALA A 27 -2.25 -16.41 5.64
CA ALA A 27 -2.98 -17.15 4.61
C ALA A 27 -3.10 -16.44 3.24
N ASP A 28 -3.08 -15.11 3.22
CA ASP A 28 -3.22 -14.22 2.06
C ASP A 28 -1.88 -13.83 1.42
N ALA A 29 -0.79 -14.43 1.88
CA ALA A 29 0.52 -14.03 1.43
C ALA A 29 0.84 -14.50 -0.01
N ASP A 30 0.15 -15.51 -0.55
CA ASP A 30 0.42 -16.01 -1.92
C ASP A 30 -0.21 -15.17 -3.03
N VAL A 31 -1.03 -14.18 -2.69
CA VAL A 31 -1.71 -13.36 -3.69
C VAL A 31 -0.76 -12.25 -4.14
N GLU A 32 0.05 -12.56 -5.16
CA GLU A 32 0.96 -11.60 -5.81
C GLU A 32 0.21 -10.45 -6.49
N GLY A 33 -1.05 -10.65 -6.90
CA GLY A 33 -1.82 -9.67 -7.69
C GLY A 33 -2.96 -8.95 -6.97
N ASP A 34 -3.31 -9.32 -5.74
CA ASP A 34 -4.39 -8.64 -5.02
C ASP A 34 -3.80 -7.57 -4.10
N GLU A 35 -3.60 -6.40 -4.69
CA GLU A 35 -3.14 -5.22 -3.99
C GLU A 35 -4.26 -4.50 -3.22
N GLY A 36 -5.54 -4.90 -3.38
CA GLY A 36 -6.70 -4.14 -2.93
C GLY A 36 -7.59 -4.79 -1.87
N GLY A 37 -7.68 -6.12 -1.76
CA GLY A 37 -8.62 -6.77 -0.84
C GLY A 37 -8.00 -7.21 0.48
N MET A 38 -8.52 -6.74 1.63
CA MET A 38 -8.46 -7.48 2.89
C MET A 38 -9.82 -7.50 3.57
N ALA A 39 -10.39 -8.70 3.69
CA ALA A 39 -11.54 -9.00 4.53
C ALA A 39 -11.06 -9.20 5.97
N PHE A 40 -11.04 -8.13 6.78
CA PHE A 40 -11.00 -8.28 8.24
C PHE A 40 -12.21 -7.60 8.84
N GLU A 41 -13.05 -8.37 9.53
CA GLU A 41 -14.06 -7.80 10.39
C GLU A 41 -13.38 -7.15 11.61
N LEU A 42 -13.85 -5.96 11.99
CA LEU A 42 -13.23 -5.10 13.01
C LEU A 42 -12.96 -5.79 14.35
N GLN A 43 -13.82 -6.72 14.76
CA GLN A 43 -13.69 -7.44 16.03
C GLN A 43 -12.53 -8.46 16.04
N GLU A 44 -12.28 -9.12 14.91
CA GLU A 44 -11.17 -10.07 14.78
C GLU A 44 -9.83 -9.32 14.85
N ALA A 45 -9.79 -8.11 14.28
CA ALA A 45 -8.59 -7.30 14.23
C ALA A 45 -8.09 -6.90 15.63
N GLU A 46 -8.97 -6.50 16.56
CA GLU A 46 -8.55 -6.16 17.93
C GLU A 46 -7.97 -7.36 18.70
N GLN A 47 -8.60 -8.54 18.57
CA GLN A 47 -8.12 -9.77 19.21
C GLN A 47 -6.75 -10.19 18.65
N VAL A 48 -6.59 -10.13 17.32
CA VAL A 48 -5.31 -10.39 16.66
C VAL A 48 -4.24 -9.42 17.17
N LEU A 49 -4.55 -8.13 17.28
CA LEU A 49 -3.60 -7.14 17.79
C LEU A 49 -3.21 -7.39 19.25
N GLN A 50 -4.16 -7.74 20.12
CA GLN A 50 -3.88 -8.07 21.50
C GLN A 50 -2.98 -9.31 21.59
N GLY A 51 -3.30 -10.38 20.85
CA GLY A 51 -2.46 -11.58 20.78
C GLY A 51 -1.04 -11.28 20.28
N ARG A 52 -0.91 -10.46 19.22
CA ARG A 52 0.38 -10.05 18.66
C ARG A 52 1.21 -9.18 19.61
N ARG A 53 0.57 -8.32 20.42
CA ARG A 53 1.28 -7.56 21.47
C ARG A 53 1.82 -8.45 22.58
N GLN A 54 1.12 -9.53 22.91
CA GLN A 54 1.59 -10.52 23.90
C GLN A 54 2.69 -11.43 23.34
N GLN A 55 2.72 -11.62 22.03
CA GLN A 55 3.66 -12.49 21.34
C GLN A 55 4.24 -11.78 20.10
N PRO A 56 5.21 -10.87 20.28
CA PRO A 56 5.85 -10.16 19.16
C PRO A 56 6.58 -11.13 18.22
N LEU A 57 6.77 -10.72 16.97
CA LEU A 57 7.60 -11.46 16.03
C LEU A 57 9.05 -11.37 16.49
N GLN A 58 9.67 -12.54 16.65
CA GLN A 58 11.06 -12.68 17.09
C GLN A 58 11.84 -13.39 16.00
N LEU A 59 12.20 -12.66 14.94
CA LEU A 59 12.84 -13.21 13.74
C LEU A 59 14.32 -12.81 13.61
N SER A 60 14.88 -12.10 14.59
CA SER A 60 16.28 -11.64 14.62
C SER A 60 17.31 -12.77 14.48
N HIS A 61 16.97 -13.99 14.89
CA HIS A 61 17.80 -15.18 14.75
C HIS A 61 17.92 -15.72 13.30
N LEU A 62 17.05 -15.31 12.38
CA LEU A 62 17.04 -15.76 10.98
C LEU A 62 18.05 -14.94 10.15
N THR A 63 19.34 -15.12 10.43
CA THR A 63 20.43 -14.29 9.90
C THR A 63 20.69 -14.44 8.40
N ALA A 64 20.14 -15.47 7.74
CA ALA A 64 20.18 -15.62 6.30
C ALA A 64 18.91 -15.10 5.59
N LEU A 65 17.91 -14.60 6.33
CA LEU A 65 16.63 -14.18 5.77
C LEU A 65 16.78 -12.89 4.99
N THR A 66 16.55 -12.94 3.68
CA THR A 66 16.65 -11.79 2.78
C THR A 66 15.29 -11.29 2.30
N LYS A 67 14.26 -12.16 2.32
CA LYS A 67 12.89 -11.79 1.95
C LYS A 67 11.90 -12.18 3.03
N LEU A 68 11.08 -11.23 3.46
CA LEU A 68 9.98 -11.47 4.39
C LEU A 68 8.68 -10.91 3.84
N GLN A 69 7.63 -11.72 3.90
CA GLN A 69 6.28 -11.28 3.59
C GLN A 69 5.34 -11.56 4.77
N LEU A 70 4.68 -10.50 5.22
CA LEU A 70 3.65 -10.54 6.25
C LEU A 70 2.29 -10.23 5.62
N SER A 71 1.36 -11.17 5.79
CA SER A 71 -0.07 -10.95 5.58
C SER A 71 -0.64 -9.86 6.49
N ALA A 72 -1.88 -9.46 6.22
CA ALA A 72 -2.58 -8.57 7.15
C ALA A 72 -3.02 -9.29 8.44
N ALA A 73 -3.11 -10.63 8.44
CA ALA A 73 -3.29 -11.41 9.66
C ALA A 73 -2.09 -11.31 10.63
N VAL A 74 -0.94 -10.82 10.12
CA VAL A 74 0.31 -10.68 10.88
C VAL A 74 0.80 -9.23 10.77
N PRO A 75 0.12 -8.26 11.40
CA PRO A 75 0.52 -6.87 11.32
C PRO A 75 1.88 -6.66 11.97
N LEU A 76 2.67 -5.76 11.37
CA LEU A 76 3.94 -5.32 11.95
C LEU A 76 3.68 -4.33 13.08
N LEU A 77 4.22 -4.65 14.27
CA LEU A 77 4.11 -3.88 15.51
C LEU A 77 5.46 -3.25 15.89
N SER A 78 5.44 -2.24 16.75
CA SER A 78 6.65 -1.53 17.20
C SER A 78 7.63 -2.39 18.00
N CYS A 79 7.17 -3.48 18.61
CA CYS A 79 7.96 -4.40 19.43
C CYS A 79 8.47 -5.62 18.66
N ASP A 80 8.22 -5.71 17.35
CA ASP A 80 8.70 -6.82 16.54
C ASP A 80 10.21 -6.68 16.28
N GLU A 81 10.92 -7.82 16.31
CA GLU A 81 12.33 -7.93 15.97
C GLU A 81 12.48 -8.61 14.61
N LEU A 82 12.98 -7.85 13.63
CA LEU A 82 13.23 -8.33 12.28
C LEU A 82 14.74 -8.56 12.05
N PRO A 83 15.13 -9.54 11.21
CA PRO A 83 16.54 -9.80 10.94
C PRO A 83 17.15 -8.70 10.07
N THR A 84 18.33 -8.21 10.45
CA THR A 84 19.06 -7.14 9.75
C THR A 84 19.61 -7.54 8.38
N SER A 85 19.49 -8.82 8.00
CA SER A 85 19.82 -9.34 6.67
C SER A 85 18.74 -9.09 5.61
N LEU A 86 17.56 -8.57 5.99
CA LEU A 86 16.47 -8.33 5.05
C LEU A 86 16.85 -7.34 3.96
N LEU A 87 16.54 -7.72 2.72
CA LEU A 87 16.67 -6.91 1.51
C LEU A 87 15.29 -6.54 0.97
N GLU A 88 14.31 -7.45 1.08
CA GLU A 88 12.95 -7.25 0.61
C GLU A 88 11.94 -7.51 1.73
N LEU A 89 11.03 -6.56 1.94
CA LEU A 89 9.97 -6.67 2.93
C LEU A 89 8.62 -6.29 2.35
N ARG A 90 7.64 -7.19 2.47
CA ARG A 90 6.25 -6.95 2.10
C ARG A 90 5.34 -7.02 3.32
N LEU A 91 4.61 -5.95 3.59
CA LEU A 91 3.73 -5.78 4.74
C LEU A 91 2.33 -5.44 4.27
N ARG A 92 1.39 -6.38 4.36
CA ARG A 92 -0.02 -6.06 4.09
C ARG A 92 -0.65 -5.22 5.19
N GLN A 93 -0.09 -5.19 6.40
CA GLN A 93 -0.49 -4.24 7.44
C GLN A 93 0.72 -3.78 8.24
N CYS A 94 0.93 -2.46 8.29
CA CYS A 94 2.02 -1.84 9.03
C CYS A 94 1.45 -0.86 10.06
N LEU A 95 1.60 -1.16 11.35
CA LEU A 95 1.16 -0.28 12.42
C LEU A 95 2.29 0.59 12.99
N SER A 96 3.54 0.20 12.74
CA SER A 96 4.72 0.96 13.14
C SER A 96 5.88 0.70 12.18
N VAL A 97 6.62 1.77 11.88
CA VAL A 97 7.85 1.68 11.08
C VAL A 97 9.11 1.49 11.92
N GLN A 98 9.02 1.56 13.26
CA GLN A 98 10.19 1.46 14.15
C GLN A 98 11.06 0.23 13.87
N PRO A 99 10.51 -0.99 13.73
CA PRO A 99 11.32 -2.18 13.41
C PRO A 99 12.08 -2.06 12.08
N LEU A 100 11.60 -1.23 11.15
CA LEU A 100 12.19 -1.06 9.84
C LEU A 100 13.47 -0.23 9.88
N LEU A 101 13.59 0.69 10.84
CA LEU A 101 14.70 1.65 10.91
C LEU A 101 16.05 0.99 11.20
N GLN A 102 16.05 -0.24 11.70
CA GLN A 102 17.26 -1.03 11.95
C GLN A 102 17.71 -1.83 10.71
N LEU A 103 16.88 -1.91 9.68
CA LEU A 103 17.12 -2.70 8.47
C LEU A 103 17.96 -1.89 7.46
N SER A 104 19.21 -1.61 7.81
CA SER A 104 20.11 -0.77 7.00
C SER A 104 20.41 -1.29 5.59
N LYS A 105 20.11 -2.57 5.32
CA LYS A 105 20.27 -3.23 4.02
C LYS A 105 18.96 -3.36 3.24
N LEU A 106 17.83 -2.87 3.77
CA LEU A 106 16.55 -3.01 3.11
C LEU A 106 16.53 -2.21 1.80
N GLU A 107 16.33 -2.89 0.69
CA GLU A 107 16.33 -2.32 -0.66
C GLU A 107 14.91 -2.08 -1.17
N THR A 108 14.02 -3.03 -0.92
CA THR A 108 12.62 -2.98 -1.38
C THR A 108 11.65 -3.07 -0.21
N LEU A 109 10.75 -2.09 -0.11
CA LEU A 109 9.66 -2.08 0.85
C LEU A 109 8.32 -1.95 0.12
N SER A 110 7.43 -2.90 0.39
CA SER A 110 6.03 -2.83 -0.01
C SER A 110 5.19 -2.80 1.26
N CYS A 111 4.41 -1.75 1.50
CA CYS A 111 3.57 -1.70 2.70
C CYS A 111 2.21 -1.03 2.49
N ARG A 112 1.26 -1.40 3.35
CA ARG A 112 0.04 -0.63 3.63
C ARG A 112 0.21 0.17 4.92
N PRO A 113 0.60 1.45 4.85
CA PRO A 113 0.86 2.25 6.04
C PRO A 113 -0.37 3.07 6.47
N SER A 114 -1.61 2.66 6.13
CA SER A 114 -2.82 3.45 6.35
C SER A 114 -3.02 3.92 7.79
N THR A 115 -2.45 3.20 8.75
CA THR A 115 -2.49 3.51 10.19
C THR A 115 -1.24 4.22 10.71
N VAL A 116 -0.15 4.27 9.95
CA VAL A 116 1.10 4.92 10.34
C VAL A 116 0.96 6.44 10.16
N PRO A 117 1.33 7.27 11.15
CA PRO A 117 1.39 8.72 10.96
C PRO A 117 2.46 9.13 9.93
N ALA A 118 2.21 10.16 9.14
CA ALA A 118 3.15 10.64 8.12
C ALA A 118 4.55 10.96 8.68
N GLY A 119 4.63 11.58 9.86
CA GLY A 119 5.90 11.88 10.52
C GLY A 119 6.73 10.63 10.86
N GLN A 120 6.07 9.50 11.15
CA GLN A 120 6.77 8.22 11.30
C GLN A 120 7.19 7.68 9.93
N LEU A 121 6.31 7.71 8.93
CA LEU A 121 6.64 7.27 7.57
C LEU A 121 7.84 8.02 6.98
N LEU A 122 8.00 9.30 7.30
CA LEU A 122 9.17 10.10 6.91
C LEU A 122 10.49 9.51 7.42
N ALA A 123 10.50 8.82 8.55
CA ALA A 123 11.71 8.18 9.07
C ALA A 123 12.27 7.10 8.12
N LEU A 124 11.47 6.58 7.16
CA LEU A 124 11.97 5.68 6.13
C LEU A 124 13.03 6.31 5.22
N THR A 125 13.11 7.65 5.13
CA THR A 125 14.19 8.32 4.39
C THR A 125 15.57 8.12 5.03
N GLN A 126 15.63 7.62 6.27
CA GLN A 126 16.89 7.25 6.94
C GLN A 126 17.45 5.93 6.42
N LEU A 127 16.63 5.10 5.75
CA LEU A 127 17.06 3.85 5.13
C LEU A 127 17.70 4.14 3.77
N THR A 128 19.00 4.45 3.77
CA THR A 128 19.73 4.89 2.59
C THR A 128 19.87 3.82 1.49
N SER A 129 19.74 2.53 1.85
CA SER A 129 19.75 1.42 0.89
C SER A 129 18.42 1.23 0.17
N LEU A 130 17.35 1.89 0.63
CA LEU A 130 16.02 1.77 0.05
C LEU A 130 16.03 2.36 -1.36
N THR A 131 15.68 1.55 -2.36
CA THR A 131 15.64 1.96 -3.77
C THR A 131 14.26 1.80 -4.39
N ALA A 132 13.39 1.01 -3.76
CA ALA A 132 12.05 0.76 -4.24
C ALA A 132 11.03 0.76 -3.09
N VAL A 133 10.14 1.75 -3.10
CA VAL A 133 9.00 1.81 -2.19
C VAL A 133 7.70 1.62 -2.96
N LYS A 134 6.85 0.73 -2.46
CA LYS A 134 5.47 0.55 -2.92
C LYS A 134 4.53 0.83 -1.74
N LEU A 135 3.70 1.86 -1.89
CA LEU A 135 2.72 2.24 -0.86
C LEU A 135 1.32 1.95 -1.36
N PHE A 136 0.53 1.31 -0.51
CA PHE A 136 -0.84 0.94 -0.81
C PHE A 136 -1.74 1.50 0.29
N TYR A 137 -2.65 2.37 -0.10
CA TYR A 137 -3.56 3.05 0.80
C TYR A 137 -4.96 2.54 0.58
N GLU A 138 -5.62 2.22 1.67
CA GLU A 138 -6.98 1.72 1.73
C GLU A 138 -7.61 2.39 2.95
N GLY A 139 -8.87 2.80 2.83
CA GLY A 139 -9.58 3.36 3.98
C GLY A 139 -10.49 2.36 4.65
N GLY A 140 -11.27 2.83 5.61
CA GLY A 140 -12.22 1.99 6.34
C GLY A 140 -11.64 1.22 7.54
N TYR A 141 -10.33 1.28 7.82
CA TYR A 141 -9.78 0.65 9.02
C TYR A 141 -10.12 1.45 10.31
N GLN A 142 -11.25 1.12 10.94
CA GLN A 142 -11.58 1.56 12.31
C GLN A 142 -10.93 0.68 13.38
N LEU A 143 -9.60 0.65 13.44
CA LEU A 143 -8.93 0.00 14.57
C LEU A 143 -8.93 0.94 15.78
N SER A 144 -10.03 0.91 16.55
CA SER A 144 -10.14 1.50 17.89
C SER A 144 -9.76 2.99 18.02
N GLY A 145 -10.75 3.87 17.87
CA GLY A 145 -10.87 5.10 18.66
C GLY A 145 -10.10 6.37 18.26
N THR A 146 -8.91 6.31 17.65
CA THR A 146 -8.11 7.53 17.40
C THR A 146 -7.69 7.78 15.95
N HIS A 147 -7.79 6.79 15.07
CA HIS A 147 -7.44 6.96 13.65
C HIS A 147 -8.69 6.86 12.79
N ARG A 148 -9.44 7.97 12.80
CA ARG A 148 -10.69 8.15 12.07
C ARG A 148 -10.36 8.54 10.63
N TYR A 149 -10.33 7.57 9.73
CA TYR A 149 -10.37 7.77 8.28
C TYR A 149 -9.20 8.59 7.69
N TRP A 150 -9.17 8.65 6.36
CA TRP A 150 -8.32 9.58 5.62
C TRP A 150 -8.98 10.95 5.61
N SER A 151 -8.51 11.87 6.45
CA SER A 151 -8.86 13.29 6.34
C SER A 151 -8.02 13.96 5.24
N CYS A 152 -8.47 15.13 4.74
CA CYS A 152 -7.70 15.91 3.77
C CYS A 152 -6.29 16.23 4.28
N GLU A 153 -6.21 16.61 5.54
CA GLU A 153 -4.96 16.92 6.22
C GLU A 153 -4.03 15.70 6.23
N ARG A 154 -4.53 14.53 6.61
CA ARG A 154 -3.74 13.30 6.63
C ARG A 154 -3.26 12.87 5.25
N VAL A 155 -4.13 12.97 4.24
CA VAL A 155 -3.76 12.74 2.84
C VAL A 155 -2.60 13.66 2.44
N ALA A 156 -2.71 14.96 2.72
CA ALA A 156 -1.70 15.95 2.40
C ALA A 156 -0.37 15.70 3.14
N GLU A 157 -0.42 15.35 4.42
CA GLU A 157 0.75 15.00 5.23
C GLU A 157 1.50 13.80 4.64
N HIS A 158 0.78 12.73 4.28
CA HIS A 158 1.37 11.56 3.65
C HIS A 158 1.93 11.90 2.26
N ALA A 159 1.22 12.70 1.47
CA ALA A 159 1.67 13.13 0.16
C ALA A 159 2.99 13.92 0.20
N ALA A 160 3.17 14.77 1.22
CA ALA A 160 4.42 15.48 1.47
C ALA A 160 5.59 14.55 1.83
N VAL A 161 5.32 13.32 2.25
CA VAL A 161 6.33 12.28 2.50
C VAL A 161 6.63 11.47 1.24
N TRP A 162 5.62 11.16 0.40
CA TRP A 162 5.80 10.36 -0.82
C TRP A 162 6.89 10.91 -1.73
N VAL A 163 6.91 12.23 -1.91
CA VAL A 163 7.88 12.94 -2.77
C VAL A 163 9.33 12.86 -2.26
N LYS A 164 9.53 12.41 -1.01
CA LYS A 164 10.85 12.24 -0.38
C LYS A 164 11.32 10.78 -0.38
N LEU A 165 10.44 9.84 -0.74
CA LEU A 165 10.74 8.42 -0.79
C LEU A 165 11.10 8.01 -2.22
N PRO A 166 11.90 6.95 -2.41
CA PRO A 166 12.12 6.34 -3.73
C PRO A 166 10.89 5.51 -4.13
N LEU A 167 9.77 6.22 -4.30
CA LEU A 167 8.46 5.64 -4.55
C LEU A 167 8.34 5.23 -6.01
N ILE A 168 8.12 3.94 -6.24
CA ILE A 168 7.94 3.36 -7.57
C ILE A 168 6.50 2.93 -7.84
N SER A 169 5.71 2.70 -6.79
CA SER A 169 4.31 2.28 -6.88
C SER A 169 3.47 2.95 -5.82
N LEU A 170 2.30 3.45 -6.21
CA LEU A 170 1.31 4.04 -5.32
C LEU A 170 -0.07 3.47 -5.66
N GLY A 171 -0.74 2.83 -4.71
CA GLY A 171 -2.12 2.39 -4.85
C GLY A 171 -3.03 3.14 -3.88
N LEU A 172 -4.17 3.64 -4.37
CA LEU A 172 -5.23 4.29 -3.61
C LEU A 172 -6.54 3.51 -3.84
N TYR A 173 -6.86 2.58 -2.92
CA TYR A 173 -7.98 1.64 -3.02
C TYR A 173 -9.27 2.17 -2.41
N GLU A 174 -10.36 1.40 -2.47
CA GLU A 174 -11.63 1.79 -1.87
C GLU A 174 -11.48 2.29 -0.42
N GLY A 175 -12.22 3.37 -0.14
CA GLY A 175 -12.15 4.07 1.13
C GLY A 175 -10.89 4.91 1.37
N SER A 176 -9.83 4.80 0.55
CA SER A 176 -8.66 5.69 0.64
C SER A 176 -8.99 7.15 0.28
N GLY A 177 -10.17 7.36 -0.32
CA GLY A 177 -10.79 8.66 -0.49
C GLY A 177 -11.12 9.34 0.83
N LEU A 178 -11.32 10.65 0.75
CA LEU A 178 -11.68 11.46 1.89
C LEU A 178 -13.01 10.98 2.44
N PHE A 179 -13.07 10.60 3.71
CA PHE A 179 -14.35 10.25 4.35
C PHE A 179 -14.75 11.39 5.27
N GLU A 180 -15.77 12.14 4.87
CA GLU A 180 -16.35 13.21 5.67
C GLU A 180 -17.85 12.96 5.81
N PHE A 181 -18.38 13.04 7.04
CA PHE A 181 -19.81 12.94 7.33
C PHE A 181 -20.53 11.72 6.71
N GLY A 182 -19.87 10.57 6.60
CA GLY A 182 -20.50 9.36 6.04
C GLY A 182 -20.35 9.20 4.52
N THR A 183 -19.66 10.13 3.85
CA THR A 183 -19.52 10.14 2.39
C THR A 183 -18.05 10.11 1.99
N PHE A 184 -17.73 9.31 0.97
CA PHE A 184 -16.41 9.32 0.34
C PHE A 184 -16.36 10.41 -0.74
N TYR A 185 -15.37 11.29 -0.68
CA TYR A 185 -15.12 12.31 -1.70
C TYR A 185 -13.93 11.92 -2.56
N ALA A 186 -13.95 12.42 -3.80
CA ALA A 186 -12.84 12.25 -4.74
C ALA A 186 -11.53 12.81 -4.17
N VAL A 187 -10.42 12.27 -4.70
CA VAL A 187 -9.08 12.82 -4.49
C VAL A 187 -9.07 14.27 -4.99
N ARG A 188 -8.95 15.22 -4.07
CA ARG A 188 -8.96 16.65 -4.42
C ARG A 188 -7.65 17.11 -5.10
N GLN A 189 -7.65 18.33 -5.65
CA GLN A 189 -6.49 18.97 -6.29
C GLN A 189 -5.22 18.96 -5.43
N GLU A 190 -5.34 18.89 -4.12
CA GLU A 190 -4.26 18.87 -3.14
C GLU A 190 -3.29 17.69 -3.36
N LEU A 191 -3.74 16.58 -3.97
CA LEU A 191 -2.85 15.47 -4.35
C LEU A 191 -2.18 15.65 -5.71
N SER A 192 -2.69 16.52 -6.59
CA SER A 192 -2.16 16.69 -7.95
C SER A 192 -0.70 17.15 -7.94
N VAL A 193 -0.36 18.12 -7.09
CA VAL A 193 1.00 18.68 -7.00
C VAL A 193 2.00 17.64 -6.46
N PRO A 194 1.75 16.96 -5.32
CA PRO A 194 2.62 15.88 -4.87
C PRO A 194 2.77 14.75 -5.91
N LEU A 195 1.70 14.32 -6.57
CA LEU A 195 1.76 13.27 -7.58
C LEU A 195 2.65 13.66 -8.77
N GLN A 196 2.56 14.91 -9.24
CA GLN A 196 3.43 15.44 -10.30
C GLN A 196 4.92 15.53 -9.89
N GLN A 197 5.20 15.61 -8.58
CA GLN A 197 6.58 15.65 -8.06
C GLN A 197 7.22 14.26 -7.93
N LEU A 198 6.48 13.17 -8.12
CA LEU A 198 7.00 11.80 -8.01
C LEU A 198 7.81 11.41 -9.26
N ARG A 199 9.14 11.57 -9.19
CA ARG A 199 10.04 11.35 -10.35
C ARG A 199 10.36 9.89 -10.66
N GLY A 200 9.97 8.93 -9.82
CA GLY A 200 10.26 7.51 -9.99
C GLY A 200 9.03 6.61 -10.09
N LEU A 201 7.83 7.20 -10.11
CA LEU A 201 6.58 6.44 -10.09
C LEU A 201 6.39 5.70 -11.43
N THR A 202 6.32 4.37 -11.37
CA THR A 202 6.10 3.50 -12.53
C THR A 202 4.71 2.86 -12.52
N HIS A 203 4.08 2.79 -11.35
CA HIS A 203 2.77 2.19 -11.17
C HIS A 203 1.90 3.10 -10.29
N LEU A 204 0.70 3.42 -10.79
CA LEU A 204 -0.33 4.16 -10.06
C LEU A 204 -1.65 3.40 -10.19
N THR A 205 -2.23 2.99 -9.07
CA THR A 205 -3.53 2.31 -9.00
C THR A 205 -4.50 3.19 -8.24
N MET A 206 -5.72 3.36 -8.74
CA MET A 206 -6.80 4.10 -8.08
C MET A 206 -8.11 3.32 -8.25
N ASP A 207 -8.83 3.02 -7.16
CA ASP A 207 -10.12 2.32 -7.23
C ASP A 207 -11.33 3.26 -7.43
N TRP A 208 -12.35 2.69 -8.07
CA TRP A 208 -13.38 3.33 -8.89
C TRP A 208 -14.34 4.36 -8.23
N PRO A 209 -14.65 4.39 -6.92
CA PRO A 209 -15.45 5.49 -6.36
C PRO A 209 -14.77 6.87 -6.46
N LEU A 210 -13.44 6.89 -6.63
CA LEU A 210 -12.65 8.12 -6.79
C LEU A 210 -12.74 8.73 -8.19
N GLU A 211 -13.12 7.94 -9.20
CA GLU A 211 -13.15 8.38 -10.59
C GLU A 211 -14.36 9.27 -10.90
N CYS A 212 -15.52 9.04 -10.28
CA CYS A 212 -16.78 9.68 -10.67
C CYS A 212 -16.81 11.23 -10.55
N GLU A 213 -16.04 11.85 -9.66
CA GLU A 213 -15.93 13.33 -9.60
C GLU A 213 -14.55 13.85 -10.04
N ALA A 214 -13.48 13.04 -9.94
CA ALA A 214 -12.18 13.39 -10.53
C ALA A 214 -12.25 13.51 -12.06
N LEU A 215 -13.23 12.85 -12.69
CA LEU A 215 -13.54 12.99 -14.11
C LEU A 215 -14.14 14.37 -14.49
N ALA A 216 -14.65 15.18 -13.55
CA ALA A 216 -14.93 16.60 -13.86
C ALA A 216 -13.62 17.40 -14.09
N GLY A 217 -12.48 16.87 -13.63
CA GLY A 217 -11.12 17.34 -13.89
C GLY A 217 -10.37 16.56 -14.98
N LEU A 218 -11.08 15.82 -15.86
CA LEU A 218 -10.56 14.92 -16.91
C LEU A 218 -9.30 15.41 -17.66
N GLY A 219 -9.19 16.71 -17.94
CA GLY A 219 -8.02 17.28 -18.62
C GLY A 219 -6.70 17.14 -17.86
N GLN A 220 -6.73 17.16 -16.52
CA GLN A 220 -5.51 17.10 -15.69
C GLN A 220 -5.03 15.67 -15.44
N LEU A 221 -5.94 14.69 -15.31
CA LEU A 221 -5.58 13.28 -15.22
C LEU A 221 -5.16 12.71 -16.56
N GLN A 222 -5.76 13.17 -17.66
CA GLN A 222 -5.27 12.84 -19.00
C GLN A 222 -3.86 13.41 -19.21
N GLN A 223 -3.60 14.66 -18.84
CA GLN A 223 -2.24 15.22 -18.86
C GLN A 223 -1.26 14.47 -17.94
N LEU A 224 -1.70 14.06 -16.73
CA LEU A 224 -0.85 13.27 -15.82
C LEU A 224 -0.57 11.89 -16.41
N ARG A 225 -1.56 11.23 -17.00
CA ARG A 225 -1.42 9.93 -17.66
C ARG A 225 -0.52 10.03 -18.89
N GLU A 226 -0.70 11.05 -19.73
CA GLU A 226 0.17 11.34 -20.86
C GLU A 226 1.59 11.65 -20.39
N SER A 227 1.75 12.40 -19.29
CA SER A 227 3.06 12.67 -18.68
C SER A 227 3.71 11.39 -18.14
N LEU A 228 2.96 10.52 -17.47
CA LEU A 228 3.43 9.24 -16.94
C LEU A 228 3.76 8.25 -18.07
N GLN A 229 2.98 8.25 -19.17
CA GLN A 229 3.27 7.46 -20.37
C GLN A 229 4.51 7.95 -21.10
N GLN A 230 4.73 9.27 -21.18
CA GLN A 230 5.98 9.86 -21.68
C GLN A 230 7.18 9.51 -20.78
N LEU A 231 6.95 9.27 -19.49
CA LEU A 231 7.95 8.80 -18.52
C LEU A 231 8.11 7.26 -18.50
N GLY A 232 7.38 6.51 -19.33
CA GLY A 232 7.52 5.06 -19.47
C GLY A 232 6.75 4.20 -18.46
N ALA A 233 5.81 4.77 -17.70
CA ALA A 233 4.94 4.03 -16.78
C ALA A 233 3.81 3.31 -17.55
N SER A 234 3.78 1.99 -17.54
CA SER A 234 2.67 1.21 -18.12
C SER A 234 1.54 1.05 -17.11
N ALA A 235 0.34 1.53 -17.43
CA ALA A 235 -0.87 1.17 -16.70
C ALA A 235 -1.14 -0.33 -16.91
N GLY A 236 -0.85 -1.15 -15.89
CA GLY A 236 -1.08 -2.59 -15.91
C GLY A 236 -2.58 -2.94 -15.89
N PRO A 237 -2.98 -4.09 -16.44
CA PRO A 237 -4.39 -4.48 -16.51
C PRO A 237 -4.82 -5.19 -15.21
N GLY A 238 -5.55 -4.51 -14.33
CA GLY A 238 -6.23 -5.11 -13.19
C GLY A 238 -7.58 -5.77 -13.58
N PRO A 239 -8.07 -6.75 -12.80
CA PRO A 239 -9.30 -7.48 -13.12
C PRO A 239 -10.53 -6.69 -12.68
N GLY A 240 -11.11 -5.97 -13.65
CA GLY A 240 -12.38 -5.22 -13.56
C GLY A 240 -12.74 -4.59 -14.91
N ARG A 241 -12.30 -5.20 -16.00
CA ARG A 241 -12.28 -4.60 -17.34
C ARG A 241 -13.69 -4.56 -17.95
N ALA A 242 -14.30 -3.38 -17.99
CA ALA A 242 -14.86 -2.93 -19.26
C ALA A 242 -13.71 -2.86 -20.26
N THR A 243 -13.80 -3.60 -21.36
CA THR A 243 -12.78 -3.49 -22.42
C THR A 243 -12.85 -2.08 -23.02
N MET A 244 -11.72 -1.52 -23.47
CA MET A 244 -11.70 -0.20 -24.16
C MET A 244 -12.67 -0.13 -25.36
N GLN A 245 -13.09 -1.27 -25.91
CA GLN A 245 -14.11 -1.35 -26.96
C GLN A 245 -15.55 -1.15 -26.46
N GLU A 246 -15.84 -1.43 -25.18
CA GLU A 246 -17.17 -1.25 -24.59
C GLU A 246 -17.40 0.21 -24.18
N LEU A 247 -16.36 0.92 -23.73
CA LEU A 247 -16.46 2.35 -23.41
C LEU A 247 -16.56 3.24 -24.67
N ALA A 248 -15.93 2.85 -25.79
CA ALA A 248 -16.06 3.59 -27.06
C ALA A 248 -17.49 3.54 -27.64
N LYS A 249 -18.23 2.45 -27.43
CA LYS A 249 -19.63 2.31 -27.89
C LYS A 249 -20.64 3.15 -27.10
N VAL A 250 -20.32 3.51 -25.86
CA VAL A 250 -21.18 4.38 -25.03
C VAL A 250 -21.10 5.84 -25.47
N PHE A 251 -19.97 6.26 -26.07
CA PHE A 251 -19.74 7.65 -26.48
C PHE A 251 -20.10 7.97 -27.95
N GLU A 252 -20.35 6.98 -28.80
CA GLU A 252 -20.84 7.22 -30.19
C GLU A 252 -22.35 7.46 -30.29
N LEU A 253 -23.12 7.33 -29.21
CA LEU A 253 -24.59 7.45 -29.26
C LEU A 253 -25.17 8.83 -28.90
N HIS A 254 -24.36 9.81 -28.47
CA HIS A 254 -24.88 11.12 -28.00
C HIS A 254 -24.17 12.33 -28.60
N MET A 255 -24.01 12.35 -29.92
CA MET A 255 -23.70 13.56 -30.67
C MET A 255 -24.62 13.64 -31.91
N GLU A 256 -25.91 13.93 -31.70
CA GLU A 256 -26.67 14.59 -32.76
C GLU A 256 -26.39 16.10 -32.69
N PRO A 257 -26.10 16.76 -33.83
CA PRO A 257 -25.89 18.19 -33.87
C PRO A 257 -27.24 18.91 -33.77
N ASN A 258 -27.43 19.71 -32.72
CA ASN A 258 -28.44 20.77 -32.76
C ASN A 258 -27.97 21.83 -33.77
N GLU A 259 -28.58 21.83 -34.95
CA GLU A 259 -28.63 22.99 -35.82
C GLU A 259 -29.64 24.02 -35.28
N LEU A 260 -29.37 25.27 -35.63
CA LEU A 260 -29.99 26.55 -35.23
C LEU A 260 -31.52 26.62 -35.34
#